data_AF-A0A974S9C4-F1
#
_entry.id   AF-A0A974S9C4-F1
#
_cell.length_a   1.000
_cell.length_b   1.000
_cell.length_c   1.000
_cell.angle_alpha   90.00
_cell.angle_beta   90.00
_cell.angle_gamma   90.00
#
_symmetry.space_group_name_H-M   'P 1'
#
loop_
_entity.id
_entity.type
_entity.pdbx_description
1 polymer ?
#
loop_
_entity_poly.entity_id
_entity_poly.type
_entity_poly.pdbx_seq_one_letter_code
_entity_poly.pdbx_strand_id
1 'polypeptide(L)'
;MQPPKVTPLTSSTMDLLKIGFTSDKLTPMQLRDLIQWTVRPRMLSAAGVARATVYGGQIRRLEVQVRPNDLAARDLSLADVLAAVQKSTSVSGGGFIDTPQQRILIEPRGQALTAEDVAASTIPGPAGGAGADRRCGPGG
;
A
#
# COMPACT_ATOMS: atom_id res chain seq x y z
N MET A 1 -11.20 -6.16 -5.68
CA MET A 1 -12.46 -6.15 -4.90
C MET A 1 -12.12 -6.48 -3.46
N GLN A 2 -12.38 -5.57 -2.52
CA GLN A 2 -12.10 -5.84 -1.11
C GLN A 2 -13.23 -6.72 -0.55
N PRO A 3 -12.92 -7.85 0.12
CA PRO A 3 -13.97 -8.69 0.69
C PRO A 3 -14.75 -7.92 1.76
N PRO A 4 -16.07 -8.11 1.84
CA PRO A 4 -16.91 -7.42 2.80
C PRO A 4 -16.46 -7.79 4.22
N LYS A 5 -16.11 -6.78 5.02
CA LYS A 5 -15.79 -6.97 6.44
C LYS A 5 -17.08 -6.78 7.23
N VAL A 6 -17.51 -7.84 7.91
CA VAL A 6 -18.66 -7.79 8.82
C VAL A 6 -18.27 -6.87 9.98
N THR A 7 -18.84 -5.67 10.01
CA THR A 7 -18.73 -4.77 11.15
C THR A 7 -19.57 -5.30 12.31
N PRO A 8 -19.16 -5.09 13.57
CA PRO A 8 -19.87 -5.64 14.72
C PRO A 8 -21.34 -5.19 14.75
N LEU A 9 -22.23 -6.11 15.12
CA LEU A 9 -23.65 -5.89 15.34
C LEU A 9 -23.84 -5.10 16.65
N THR A 10 -23.52 -3.81 16.66
CA THR A 10 -23.90 -2.90 17.76
C THR A 10 -24.83 -1.83 17.19
N SER A 11 -26.11 -1.97 17.53
CA SER A 11 -27.18 -1.03 17.18
C SER A 11 -27.15 0.15 18.15
N SER A 12 -26.38 1.20 17.85
CA SER A 12 -26.43 2.54 18.50
C SER A 12 -25.35 3.48 17.93
N THR A 13 -25.33 3.69 16.61
CA THR A 13 -24.34 4.54 15.92
C THR A 13 -24.74 6.02 15.95
N MET A 14 -24.96 6.59 17.14
CA MET A 14 -24.97 8.05 17.29
C MET A 14 -23.55 8.47 17.70
N ASP A 15 -22.92 9.36 16.94
CA ASP A 15 -21.66 9.95 17.38
C ASP A 15 -21.93 10.76 18.66
N LEU A 16 -21.40 10.31 19.80
CA LEU A 16 -21.55 11.04 21.07
C LEU A 16 -20.77 12.36 21.08
N LEU A 17 -19.64 12.40 20.36
CA LEU A 17 -18.75 13.55 20.32
C LEU A 17 -18.04 13.62 18.95
N LYS A 18 -18.00 14.81 18.36
CA LYS A 18 -17.21 15.13 17.16
C LYS A 18 -16.14 16.15 17.52
N ILE A 19 -14.89 15.84 17.18
CA ILE A 19 -13.73 16.70 17.43
C ILE A 19 -13.14 17.10 16.07
N GLY A 20 -13.07 18.40 15.80
CA GLY A 20 -12.40 18.96 14.64
C GLY A 20 -10.95 19.29 14.97
N PHE A 21 -10.02 18.85 14.13
CA PHE A 21 -8.59 19.18 14.27
C PHE A 21 -8.17 20.11 13.14
N THR A 22 -7.54 21.23 13.50
CA THR A 22 -6.95 22.19 12.56
C THR A 22 -5.50 22.45 12.96
N SER A 23 -4.65 22.77 12.00
CA SER A 23 -3.25 23.12 12.24
C SER A 23 -2.75 24.04 11.14
N ASP A 24 -2.06 25.11 11.51
CA ASP A 24 -1.42 26.02 10.56
C ASP A 24 0.01 25.58 10.18
N LYS A 25 0.55 24.57 10.88
CA LYS A 25 1.92 24.08 10.71
C LYS A 25 2.01 22.72 10.02
N LEU A 26 0.98 21.88 10.18
CA LEU A 26 0.97 20.52 9.64
C LEU A 26 0.15 20.47 8.36
N THR A 27 0.65 19.72 7.38
CA THR A 27 -0.13 19.39 6.18
C THR A 27 -1.36 18.54 6.57
N PRO A 28 -2.46 18.58 5.78
CA PRO A 28 -3.64 17.74 6.04
C PRO A 28 -3.34 16.25 6.15
N MET A 29 -2.30 15.77 5.45
CA MET A 29 -1.83 14.38 5.52
C MET A 29 -1.13 14.09 6.86
N GLN A 30 -0.15 14.91 7.25
CA GLN A 30 0.57 14.75 8.53
C GLN A 30 -0.36 14.88 9.74
N LEU A 31 -1.32 15.82 9.68
CA LEU A 31 -2.31 15.99 10.73
C LEU A 31 -3.19 14.73 10.86
N ARG A 32 -3.65 14.18 9.73
CA ARG A 32 -4.41 12.93 9.73
C ARG A 32 -3.59 11.77 10.28
N ASP A 33 -2.32 11.63 9.88
CA ASP A 33 -1.43 10.58 10.37
C ASP A 33 -1.26 10.68 11.91
N LEU A 34 -1.05 11.88 12.44
CA LEU A 34 -0.98 12.10 13.89
C LEU A 34 -2.27 11.69 14.59
N ILE A 35 -3.43 12.08 14.05
CA ILE A 35 -4.73 11.71 14.62
C ILE A 35 -4.92 10.19 14.58
N GLN A 36 -4.57 9.56 13.48
CA GLN A 36 -4.76 8.13 13.26
C GLN A 36 -3.86 7.27 14.14
N TRP A 37 -2.59 7.65 14.30
CA TRP A 37 -1.58 6.84 14.99
C TRP A 37 -1.37 7.22 16.46
N THR A 38 -1.74 8.44 16.87
CA THR A 38 -1.53 8.91 18.25
C THR A 38 -2.86 9.18 18.97
N VAL A 39 -3.74 9.97 18.38
CA VAL A 39 -4.98 10.41 19.07
C VAL A 39 -5.99 9.27 19.17
N ARG A 40 -6.25 8.57 18.07
CA ARG A 40 -7.24 7.50 18.01
C ARG A 40 -6.92 6.34 18.98
N PRO A 41 -5.69 5.81 19.08
CA PRO A 41 -5.38 4.78 20.06
C PRO A 41 -5.61 5.26 21.50
N ARG A 42 -5.21 6.50 21.82
CA ARG A 42 -5.44 7.08 23.16
C ARG A 42 -6.92 7.22 23.49
N MET A 43 -7.76 7.59 22.53
CA MET A 43 -9.21 7.63 22.73
C MET A 43 -9.78 6.23 22.98
N LEU A 44 -9.35 5.22 22.22
CA LEU A 44 -9.79 3.83 22.40
C LEU A 44 -9.31 3.22 23.73
N SER A 45 -8.22 3.73 24.31
CA SER A 45 -7.74 3.32 25.63
C SER A 45 -8.53 3.91 26.80
N ALA A 46 -9.33 4.96 26.58
CA ALA A 46 -10.14 5.56 27.63
C ALA A 46 -11.36 4.67 27.95
N ALA A 47 -11.65 4.49 29.23
CA ALA A 47 -12.80 3.70 29.68
C ALA A 47 -14.11 4.26 29.12
N GLY A 48 -14.94 3.39 28.52
CA GLY A 48 -16.23 3.76 27.93
C GLY A 48 -16.19 4.15 26.45
N VAL A 49 -15.02 4.20 25.80
CA VAL A 49 -14.92 4.49 24.36
C VAL A 49 -14.98 3.20 23.54
N ALA A 50 -16.15 2.90 22.96
CA ALA A 50 -16.33 1.72 22.11
C ALA A 50 -15.76 1.89 20.70
N ARG A 51 -15.75 3.11 20.15
CA ARG A 51 -15.33 3.38 18.77
C ARG A 51 -14.85 4.82 18.58
N ALA A 52 -13.77 4.98 17.82
CA ALA A 52 -13.27 6.26 17.33
C ALA A 52 -13.05 6.19 15.81
N THR A 53 -13.83 6.98 15.05
CA THR A 53 -13.75 7.07 13.57
C THR A 53 -13.05 8.39 13.19
N VAL A 54 -12.10 8.34 12.26
CA VAL A 54 -11.44 9.53 11.71
C VAL A 54 -12.04 9.85 10.35
N TYR A 55 -12.57 11.07 10.19
CA TYR A 55 -13.19 11.56 8.95
C TYR A 55 -12.31 12.62 8.28
N GLY A 56 -12.30 12.64 6.94
CA GLY A 56 -11.59 13.66 6.16
C GLY A 56 -10.05 13.58 6.24
N GLY A 57 -9.36 14.55 5.67
CA GLY A 57 -7.89 14.56 5.56
C GLY A 57 -7.36 13.65 4.45
N GLN A 58 -6.09 13.84 4.09
CA GLN A 58 -5.43 13.08 3.03
C GLN A 58 -4.79 11.82 3.59
N ILE A 59 -5.09 10.67 2.99
CA ILE A 59 -4.47 9.40 3.37
C ILE A 59 -3.15 9.28 2.62
N ARG A 60 -2.06 8.99 3.34
CA ARG A 60 -0.77 8.71 2.71
C ARG A 60 -0.88 7.49 1.80
N ARG A 61 -0.68 7.70 0.50
CA ARG A 61 -0.63 6.67 -0.54
C ARG A 61 0.51 7.00 -1.50
N LEU A 62 1.24 5.98 -1.93
CA LEU A 62 2.15 6.08 -3.06
C LEU A 62 1.34 5.83 -4.34
N GLU A 63 1.35 6.80 -5.24
CA GLU A 63 0.69 6.71 -6.54
C GLU A 63 1.74 6.61 -7.64
N VAL A 64 1.63 5.59 -8.47
CA VAL A 64 2.52 5.39 -9.62
C VAL A 64 1.79 5.85 -10.87
N GLN A 65 2.20 7.01 -11.40
CA GLN A 65 1.63 7.58 -12.62
C GLN A 65 2.51 7.20 -13.81
N VAL A 66 1.95 6.43 -14.73
CA VAL A 66 2.64 5.99 -15.95
C VAL A 66 2.15 6.75 -17.18
N ARG A 67 3.07 7.08 -18.09
CA ARG A 67 2.73 7.67 -19.39
C ARG A 67 2.68 6.56 -20.45
N PRO A 68 1.51 6.27 -21.06
CA PRO A 68 1.37 5.16 -22.01
C PRO A 68 2.32 5.24 -23.21
N ASN A 69 2.59 6.45 -23.70
CA ASN A 69 3.50 6.67 -24.84
C ASN A 69 4.94 6.23 -24.53
N ASP A 70 5.42 6.46 -23.30
CA ASP A 70 6.78 6.09 -22.88
C ASP A 70 6.92 4.58 -22.66
N LEU A 71 5.83 3.91 -22.29
CA LEU A 71 5.77 2.46 -22.16
C LEU A 71 5.84 1.80 -23.54
N ALA A 72 5.05 2.31 -24.49
CA ALA A 72 5.05 1.82 -25.87
C ALA A 72 6.41 1.99 -26.55
N ALA A 73 7.11 3.12 -26.31
CA ALA A 73 8.45 3.36 -26.84
C ALA A 73 9.53 2.41 -26.25
N ARG A 74 9.22 1.69 -25.18
CA ARG A 74 10.12 0.75 -24.48
C ARG A 74 9.66 -0.70 -24.58
N ASP A 75 8.64 -0.99 -25.41
CA ASP A 75 7.99 -2.31 -25.51
C ASP A 75 7.53 -2.86 -24.14
N LEU A 76 7.15 -1.98 -23.21
CA LEU A 76 6.68 -2.35 -21.87
C LEU A 76 5.15 -2.31 -21.79
N SER A 77 4.56 -3.29 -21.10
CA SER A 77 3.14 -3.29 -20.79
C SER A 77 2.85 -2.68 -19.41
N LEU A 78 1.60 -2.26 -19.19
CA LEU A 78 1.15 -1.86 -17.86
C LEU A 78 1.27 -3.00 -16.84
N ALA A 79 1.12 -4.25 -17.28
CA ALA A 79 1.26 -5.42 -16.43
C ALA A 79 2.69 -5.58 -15.91
N ASP A 80 3.70 -5.24 -16.72
CA ASP A 80 5.11 -5.31 -16.33
C ASP A 80 5.43 -4.29 -15.23
N VAL A 81 4.88 -3.07 -15.35
CA VAL A 81 5.01 -2.05 -14.30
C VAL A 81 4.32 -2.51 -13.02
N LEU A 82 3.11 -3.07 -13.12
CA LEU A 82 2.39 -3.59 -11.96
C LEU A 82 3.17 -4.71 -11.26
N ALA A 83 3.75 -5.64 -12.03
CA ALA A 83 4.56 -6.72 -11.50
C ALA A 83 5.84 -6.21 -10.82
N ALA A 84 6.52 -5.21 -11.40
CA ALA A 84 7.70 -4.58 -10.82
C ALA A 84 7.39 -3.86 -9.49
N VAL A 85 6.28 -3.12 -9.43
CA VAL A 85 5.83 -2.44 -8.20
C VAL A 85 5.42 -3.46 -7.13
N GLN A 86 4.72 -4.53 -7.49
CA GLN A 86 4.34 -5.58 -6.54
C GLN A 86 5.58 -6.30 -5.98
N LYS A 87 6.56 -6.61 -6.84
CA LYS A 87 7.79 -7.27 -6.43
C LYS A 87 8.61 -6.40 -5.47
N SER A 88 8.77 -5.10 -5.79
CA SER A 88 9.53 -4.16 -4.96
C SER A 88 8.87 -3.83 -3.62
N THR A 89 7.54 -3.89 -3.53
CA THR A 89 6.81 -3.61 -2.29
C THR A 89 6.52 -4.84 -1.43
N SER A 90 6.87 -6.04 -1.93
CA SER A 90 6.63 -7.30 -1.22
C SER A 90 7.55 -7.46 0.01
N VAL A 91 6.96 -7.88 1.12
CA VAL A 91 7.71 -8.26 2.33
C VAL A 91 8.08 -9.74 2.23
N SER A 92 9.37 -10.02 2.16
CA SER A 92 9.90 -11.39 2.26
C SER A 92 10.43 -11.64 3.66
N GLY A 93 10.04 -12.74 4.30
CA GLY A 93 10.63 -13.18 5.57
C GLY A 93 11.92 -13.96 5.32
N GLY A 94 12.99 -13.67 6.07
CA GLY A 94 14.32 -14.26 5.83
C GLY A 94 14.60 -15.56 6.56
N GLY A 95 13.70 -15.98 7.46
CA GLY A 95 13.90 -17.17 8.27
C GLY A 95 14.97 -16.97 9.34
N PHE A 96 15.57 -18.05 9.81
CA PHE A 96 16.56 -18.05 10.88
C PHE A 96 17.69 -19.03 10.58
N ILE A 97 18.90 -18.69 11.01
CA ILE A 97 20.04 -19.59 11.03
C ILE A 97 20.24 -20.03 12.48
N ASP A 98 20.16 -21.33 12.73
CA ASP A 98 20.47 -21.92 14.04
C ASP A 98 21.95 -22.32 14.11
N THR A 99 22.64 -21.81 15.12
CA THR A 99 24.01 -22.17 15.52
C THR A 99 23.93 -22.87 16.89
N PRO A 100 24.86 -23.76 17.29
CA PRO A 100 24.76 -24.51 18.55
C PRO A 100 24.55 -23.67 19.83
N GLN A 101 24.91 -22.38 19.80
CA GLN A 101 24.80 -21.47 20.94
C GLN A 101 23.82 -20.31 20.71
N GLN A 102 23.29 -20.12 19.50
CA GLN A 102 22.40 -18.98 19.20
C GLN A 102 21.58 -19.16 17.93
N ARG A 103 20.44 -18.49 17.87
CA ARG A 103 19.56 -18.39 16.70
C ARG A 103 19.61 -16.97 16.14
N ILE A 104 20.06 -16.84 14.90
CA ILE A 104 20.19 -15.54 14.21
C ILE A 104 18.98 -15.38 13.28
N LEU A 105 18.18 -14.34 13.52
CA LEU A 105 17.07 -13.98 12.64
C LEU A 105 17.60 -13.28 11.39
N ILE A 106 17.17 -13.73 10.21
CA ILE A 106 17.46 -13.04 8.96
C ILE A 106 16.25 -12.18 8.61
N GLU A 107 16.47 -10.88 8.47
CA GLU A 107 15.48 -9.89 8.04
C GLU A 107 15.86 -9.35 6.65
N PRO A 108 15.16 -9.77 5.58
CA PRO A 108 15.41 -9.26 4.23
C PRO A 108 14.95 -7.81 4.16
N ARG A 109 15.88 -6.87 4.04
CA ARG A 109 15.57 -5.47 3.76
C ARG A 109 15.52 -5.25 2.26
N GLY A 110 14.34 -5.43 1.67
CA GLY A 110 14.13 -5.24 0.23
C GLY A 110 12.82 -4.53 -0.14
N GLN A 111 12.05 -4.08 0.86
CA GLN A 111 10.77 -3.43 0.63
C GLN A 111 10.96 -1.96 0.28
N ALA A 112 10.39 -1.52 -0.84
CA ALA A 112 10.26 -0.11 -1.18
C ALA A 112 9.21 0.57 -0.28
N LEU A 113 9.65 1.52 0.56
CA LEU A 113 8.79 2.22 1.53
C LEU A 113 8.56 3.69 1.16
N THR A 114 9.37 4.22 0.24
CA THR A 114 9.33 5.60 -0.22
C THR A 114 9.02 5.67 -1.71
N ALA A 115 8.66 6.87 -2.20
CA ALA A 115 8.40 7.06 -3.63
C ALA A 115 9.68 6.86 -4.44
N GLU A 116 10.82 7.26 -3.87
CA GLU A 116 12.15 7.13 -4.42
C GLU A 116 12.55 5.65 -4.57
N ASP A 117 12.26 4.82 -3.56
CA ASP A 117 12.53 3.37 -3.63
C ASP A 117 11.68 2.69 -4.73
N VAL A 118 10.42 3.11 -4.88
CA VAL A 118 9.54 2.60 -5.94
C VAL A 118 10.04 3.06 -7.31
N ALA A 119 10.52 4.30 -7.43
CA ALA A 119 11.09 4.83 -8.68
C ALA A 119 12.42 4.14 -9.06
N ALA A 120 13.21 3.74 -8.06
CA ALA A 120 14.43 2.96 -8.26
C ALA A 120 14.16 1.48 -8.58
N SER A 121 12.91 1.02 -8.51
CA SER A 121 12.57 -0.37 -8.82
C SER A 121 12.82 -0.67 -10.30
N THR A 122 13.63 -1.69 -10.55
CA THR A 122 13.93 -2.11 -11.91
C THR A 122 12.71 -2.80 -12.51
N ILE A 123 12.20 -2.25 -13.59
CA ILE A 123 11.20 -2.93 -14.42
C ILE A 123 11.99 -3.97 -15.25
N PRO A 124 11.69 -5.27 -15.12
CA PRO A 124 12.27 -6.27 -16.01
C PRO A 124 11.97 -5.85 -17.45
N GLY A 125 12.99 -5.79 -18.31
CA GLY A 125 12.78 -5.58 -19.74
C GLY A 125 11.82 -6.64 -20.29
N PRO A 126 11.16 -6.38 -21.43
CA PRO A 126 10.12 -7.25 -21.96
C PRO A 126 10.59 -8.70 -21.92
N ALA A 127 10.00 -9.47 -21.00
CA ALA A 127 10.22 -10.90 -20.96
C ALA A 127 9.64 -11.43 -22.27
N GLY A 128 10.52 -11.78 -23.19
CA GLY A 128 10.14 -12.34 -24.48
C GLY A 128 9.18 -13.52 -24.26
N GLY A 129 7.92 -13.31 -24.65
CA GLY A 129 6.97 -14.35 -25.03
C GLY A 129 6.11 -14.94 -23.91
N ALA A 130 4.87 -14.46 -23.80
CA ALA A 130 3.73 -15.30 -23.42
C ALA A 130 2.44 -14.81 -24.12
N GLY A 131 2.21 -15.31 -25.33
CA GLY A 131 0.88 -15.61 -25.87
C GLY A 131 -0.10 -14.44 -26.08
N ALA A 132 0.09 -13.69 -27.17
CA ALA A 132 -1.06 -13.11 -27.89
C ALA A 132 -1.08 -13.71 -29.30
N ASP A 133 -1.84 -14.81 -29.39
CA ASP A 133 -2.47 -15.36 -30.57
C ASP A 133 -3.00 -14.25 -31.50
N ARG A 134 -2.13 -13.80 -32.41
CA ARG A 134 -2.56 -13.10 -33.62
C ARG A 134 -2.87 -14.16 -34.67
N ARG A 135 -4.03 -14.78 -34.54
CA ARG A 135 -4.75 -15.41 -35.65
C ARG A 135 -4.95 -14.36 -36.74
N CYS A 136 -3.97 -14.27 -37.62
CA CYS A 136 -4.20 -13.87 -39.01
C CYS A 136 -5.19 -14.89 -39.59
N GLY A 137 -6.44 -14.46 -39.77
CA GLY A 137 -7.36 -15.16 -40.64
C GLY A 137 -6.92 -14.98 -42.10
N PRO A 138 -6.95 -16.02 -42.96
CA PRO A 138 -6.71 -15.86 -44.37
C PRO A 138 -8.00 -15.43 -45.10
N GLY A 139 -7.86 -14.47 -46.01
CA GLY A 139 -8.60 -14.41 -47.29
C GLY A 139 -10.07 -13.99 -47.27
N GLY A 140 -10.40 -13.06 -48.18
CA GLY A 140 -11.75 -12.67 -48.58
C GLY A 140 -11.79 -11.28 -49.17
#